data_AF-A0A158QRG2-F1
#
_entry.id   AF-A0A158QRG2-F1
#
_cell.length_a   1.000
_cell.length_b   1.000
_cell.length_c   1.000
_cell.angle_alpha   90.00
_cell.angle_beta   90.00
_cell.angle_gamma   90.00
#
_symmetry.space_group_name_H-M   'P 1'
#
loop_
_entity.id
_entity.type
_entity.pdbx_description
1 polymer ?
#
loop_
_entity_poly.entity_id
_entity_poly.type
_entity_poly.pdbx_seq_one_letter_code
_entity_poly.pdbx_strand_id
1 'polypeptide(L)' 'MARTSFFHIKRGNVWICAVTRQNVNATMVFEFVNKFADAMQSYFGKLNEENVKNNFVLIYELLDG' A
#
# COMPACT_ATOMS: atom_id res chain seq x y z
N MET A 1 -2.83 22.00 -14.93
CA MET A 1 -2.49 20.57 -15.21
C MET A 1 -1.99 19.94 -13.93
N ALA A 2 -2.83 19.19 -13.22
CA ALA A 2 -2.43 18.52 -11.98
C ALA A 2 -1.44 17.39 -12.32
N ARG A 3 -0.19 17.51 -11.90
CA ARG A 3 0.78 16.41 -11.98
C ARG A 3 0.49 15.45 -10.84
N THR A 4 -0.18 14.35 -11.16
CA THR A 4 -0.37 13.22 -10.26
C THR A 4 0.77 12.22 -10.48
N SER A 5 1.55 11.93 -9.45
CA SER A 5 2.58 10.89 -9.47
C SER A 5 2.00 9.59 -8.95
N PHE A 6 2.33 8.49 -9.61
CA PHE A 6 1.93 7.13 -9.25
C PHE A 6 3.18 6.34 -8.86
N PHE A 7 3.13 5.72 -7.69
CA PHE A 7 4.20 4.90 -7.14
C PHE A 7 3.65 3.51 -6.89
N HIS A 8 4.32 2.47 -7.36
CA HIS A 8 3.84 1.11 -7.16
C HIS A 8 4.96 0.17 -6.69
N ILE A 9 4.59 -0.83 -5.88
CA ILE A 9 5.46 -1.95 -5.56
C ILE A 9 4.71 -3.25 -5.80
N LYS A 10 5.46 -4.31 -6.15
CA LYS A 10 4.92 -5.66 -6.26
C LYS A 10 5.39 -6.49 -5.07
N ARG A 11 4.46 -7.12 -4.36
CA ARG A 11 4.75 -8.09 -3.30
C ARG A 11 3.96 -9.37 -3.58
N GLY A 12 4.67 -10.45 -3.89
CA GLY A 12 4.04 -11.70 -4.34
C GLY A 12 3.23 -11.52 -5.62
N ASN A 13 1.93 -11.81 -5.56
CA ASN A 13 0.98 -11.66 -6.66
C ASN A 13 0.14 -10.36 -6.58
N VAL A 14 0.41 -9.47 -5.62
CA VAL A 14 -0.33 -8.23 -5.41
C VAL A 14 0.52 -7.01 -5.77
N TRP A 15 -0.13 -6.01 -6.38
CA TRP A 15 0.43 -4.69 -6.63
C TRP A 15 -0.16 -3.68 -5.64
N ILE A 16 0.68 -2.94 -4.95
CA ILE A 16 0.27 -1.84 -4.08
C ILE A 16 0.66 -0.55 -4.79
N CYS A 17 -0.29 0.39 -4.90
CA CYS A 17 -0.10 1.67 -5.59
C CYS A 17 -0.42 2.82 -4.63
N ALA A 18 0.46 3.83 -4.61
CA ALA A 18 0.27 5.11 -3.93
C ALA A 18 0.23 6.23 -4.97
N VAL A 19 -0.66 7.18 -4.75
CA VAL A 19 -0.94 8.27 -5.69
C VAL A 19 -0.81 9.60 -4.96
N THR A 20 -0.04 10.53 -5.53
CA THR A 20 0.25 11.81 -4.87
C THR A 20 0.02 12.96 -5.83
N ARG A 21 -0.64 14.02 -5.36
CA ARG A 21 -1.04 15.18 -6.19
C ARG A 21 -0.06 16.36 -6.12
N GLN A 22 0.96 16.24 -5.28
CA GLN A 22 1.97 17.27 -5.02
C GLN A 22 3.38 16.73 -5.28
N ASN A 23 4.36 17.64 -5.30
CA ASN A 23 5.78 17.30 -5.37
C ASN A 23 6.23 16.72 -4.02
N VAL A 24 6.04 15.41 -3.84
CA VAL A 24 6.49 14.66 -2.68
C VAL A 24 7.75 13.87 -3.02
N ASN A 25 8.59 13.68 -2.01
CA ASN A 25 9.79 12.88 -2.13
C ASN A 25 9.44 11.42 -2.46
N ALA A 26 9.87 10.94 -3.63
CA ALA A 26 9.63 9.58 -4.08
C ALA A 26 10.11 8.53 -3.07
N THR A 27 11.26 8.74 -2.42
CA THR A 27 11.81 7.83 -1.41
C THR A 27 10.89 7.71 -0.21
N MET A 28 10.31 8.82 0.25
CA MET A 28 9.35 8.80 1.36
C MET A 28 8.09 8.01 1.01
N VAL A 29 7.58 8.17 -0.23
CA VAL A 29 6.43 7.39 -0.69
C VAL A 29 6.76 5.91 -0.75
N PHE A 30 7.91 5.53 -1.31
CA PHE A 30 8.33 4.13 -1.34
C PHE A 30 8.57 3.55 0.06
N GLU A 31 9.13 4.32 0.98
CA GLU A 31 9.30 3.88 2.37
C GLU A 31 7.95 3.63 3.05
N PHE A 32 6.99 4.55 2.86
CA PHE A 32 5.63 4.37 3.35
C PHE A 32 4.97 3.11 2.77
N VAL A 33 4.98 2.95 1.44
CA VAL A 33 4.33 1.81 0.79
C VAL A 33 4.98 0.48 1.20
N ASN A 34 6.29 0.44 1.39
CA ASN A 34 6.98 -0.75 1.91
C ASN A 34 6.60 -1.05 3.36
N LYS A 35 6.62 -0.05 4.26
CA LYS A 35 6.20 -0.24 5.66
C LYS A 35 4.74 -0.66 5.76
N PHE A 36 3.87 -0.11 4.92
CA PHE A 36 2.48 -0.53 4.82
C PHE A 36 2.38 -2.00 4.40
N ALA A 37 3.10 -2.41 3.35
CA ALA A 37 3.11 -3.80 2.91
C ALA A 37 3.61 -4.76 3.99
N ASP A 38 4.67 -4.38 4.70
CA ASP A 38 5.24 -5.18 5.78
C ASP A 38 4.29 -5.25 6.99
N ALA A 39 3.57 -4.16 7.32
CA ALA A 39 2.52 -4.17 8.34
C ALA A 39 1.38 -5.11 7.95
N MET A 40 0.83 -4.98 6.73
CA MET A 40 -0.20 -5.90 6.22
C MET A 40 0.29 -7.35 6.25
N GLN A 41 1.57 -7.59 5.95
CA GLN A 41 2.17 -8.92 6.04
C GLN A 41 2.26 -9.42 7.49
N SER A 42 2.53 -8.54 8.46
CA SER A 42 2.53 -8.87 9.88
C SER A 42 1.13 -9.20 10.43
N TYR A 43 0.08 -8.53 9.94
CA TYR A 43 -1.31 -8.78 10.38
C TYR A 43 -1.92 -10.00 9.70
N PHE A 44 -1.71 -10.16 8.39
CA PHE A 44 -2.40 -11.16 7.56
C PHE A 44 -1.50 -12.32 7.12
N GLY A 45 -0.23 -12.34 7.54
CA GLY A 45 0.75 -13.36 7.22
C GLY A 45 1.32 -13.24 5.81
N LYS A 46 0.57 -13.62 4.77
CA LYS A 46 1.01 -13.49 3.37
C LYS A 46 0.18 -12.45 2.66
N LEU A 47 0.84 -11.51 1.98
CA LEU A 47 0.16 -10.53 1.14
C LEU A 47 -0.22 -11.16 -0.20
N ASN A 48 -1.39 -11.79 -0.25
CA ASN A 48 -1.97 -12.39 -1.45
C ASN A 48 -3.43 -11.94 -1.62
N GLU A 49 -4.00 -12.20 -2.80
CA GLU A 49 -5.35 -11.76 -3.14
C GLU A 49 -6.44 -12.29 -2.18
N GLU A 50 -6.31 -13.54 -1.74
CA GLU A 50 -7.27 -14.17 -0.81
C GLU A 50 -7.27 -13.47 0.56
N ASN A 51 -6.09 -13.27 1.15
CA ASN A 51 -5.96 -12.59 2.44
C ASN A 51 -6.40 -11.13 2.35
N VAL A 52 -6.11 -10.44 1.24
CA VAL A 52 -6.58 -9.06 1.04
C VAL A 52 -8.10 -9.01 0.95
N LYS A 53 -8.75 -9.96 0.26
CA LYS A 53 -10.22 -10.02 0.16
C LYS A 53 -10.87 -10.36 1.50
N ASN A 54 -10.34 -11.36 2.21
CA ASN A 54 -10.90 -11.79 3.50
C ASN A 54 -10.75 -10.73 4.59
N ASN A 55 -9.70 -9.90 4.52
CA ASN A 55 -9.39 -8.90 5.52
C ASN A 55 -9.63 -7.46 5.04
N PHE A 56 -10.37 -7.28 3.94
CA PHE A 56 -10.59 -5.97 3.33
C PHE A 56 -11.08 -4.93 4.35
N VAL A 57 -12.06 -5.28 5.18
CA VAL A 57 -12.59 -4.38 6.23
C VAL A 57 -11.48 -3.94 7.19
N LEU A 58 -10.68 -4.87 7.71
CA LEU A 58 -9.60 -4.55 8.64
C LEU A 58 -8.51 -3.67 8.00
N ILE A 59 -8.21 -3.88 6.71
CA ILE A 59 -7.26 -3.04 5.98
C ILE A 59 -7.75 -1.59 5.95
N TYR A 60 -9.05 -1.35 5.73
CA TYR A 60 -9.61 0.00 5.76
C TYR A 60 -9.61 0.59 7.16
N GLU A 61 -9.94 -0.20 8.19
CA GLU A 61 -9.89 0.24 9.58
C GLU A 61 -8.46 0.65 9.99
N LEU A 62 -7.44 -0.10 9.58
CA LEU A 62 -6.02 0.22 9.81
C LEU A 62 -5.54 1.45 9.03
N LEU A 63 -6.20 1.80 7.93
CA LEU A 63 -5.88 2.97 7.11
C LEU A 63 -6.60 4.25 7.56
N ASP A 64 -7.80 4.11 8.13
CA ASP A 64 -8.64 5.22 8.62
C ASP A 64 -8.32 5.58 10.08
N GLY A 65 -7.82 4.61 10.85
CA GLY A 65 -7.42 4.76 12.26
C GLY A 65 -6.16 5.59 12.49
#